data_AF-A0A2S4U9Q8-F1
#
_entry.id   AF-A0A2S4U9Q8-F1
#
_cell.length_a   1.000
_cell.length_b   1.000
_cell.length_c   1.000
_cell.angle_alpha   90.00
_cell.angle_beta   90.00
_cell.angle_gamma   90.00
#
_symmetry.space_group_name_H-M   'P 1'
#
loop_
_entity.id
_entity.type
_entity.pdbx_description
1 polymer ?
#
loop_
_entity_poly.entity_id
_entity_poly.type
_entity_poly.pdbx_seq_one_letter_code
_entity_poly.pdbx_strand_id
1 'polypeptide(L)'
;HQVLSEYFKELEEESIRDNFVIIYELLDEMMDFGYPQTTESKILQEYITQESHKLEIQVRPPMAVTNAVSWRSEGIRYRKNEVFLDVVESVNLLVNANGNVVRSEILGAVKMKCYLSGMPELRLGLNDKVMFESTGRKYSFSGKAIEMEDTKFHQCVRLSRFENDRTISFIPPDGEFELMSYRINTQVKPLIWAEAMVELHSNSRVEYMVKAKAQFKRRSTANNVEIYVPVPDDADSPRFRASVGTVHYVPEKSAFVWKIKQLGGGREYLMRAQFGLPSVRSEDVIEKRPPITIKFEIPYFTVSGIQVRYLKIVEKSGYQALPWVRYITQHGDDYSLRTCIDKSNAQSFAAV
;
A
#
# COMPACT_ATOMS: atom_id res chain seq x y z
N HIS A 1 9.63 -18.44 -0.11
CA HIS A 1 8.91 -17.66 0.92
C HIS A 1 7.43 -17.53 0.57
N GLN A 2 7.05 -16.78 -0.48
CA GLN A 2 5.63 -16.54 -0.80
C GLN A 2 4.77 -17.82 -0.89
N VAL A 3 5.20 -18.82 -1.67
CA VAL A 3 4.49 -20.11 -1.77
C VAL A 3 4.29 -20.76 -0.40
N LEU A 4 5.33 -20.79 0.45
CA LEU A 4 5.24 -21.36 1.80
C LEU A 4 4.28 -20.57 2.70
N SER A 5 4.29 -19.24 2.62
CA SER A 5 3.35 -18.39 3.36
C SER A 5 1.90 -18.64 2.93
N GLU A 6 1.64 -18.95 1.65
CA GLU A 6 0.29 -19.28 1.18
C GLU A 6 -0.17 -20.68 1.62
N TYR A 7 0.74 -21.63 1.81
CA TYR A 7 0.43 -22.95 2.36
C TYR A 7 0.23 -22.94 3.88
N PHE A 8 1.07 -22.21 4.63
CA PHE A 8 1.12 -22.30 6.09
C PHE A 8 0.52 -21.09 6.83
N LYS A 9 0.12 -20.04 6.11
CA LYS A 9 -0.31 -18.71 6.62
C LYS A 9 0.82 -17.92 7.28
N GLU A 10 1.49 -18.53 8.27
CA GLU A 10 2.65 -17.98 8.97
C GLU A 10 3.86 -18.91 8.75
N LEU A 11 4.99 -18.33 8.35
CA LEU A 11 6.23 -19.05 8.08
C LEU A 11 7.20 -18.81 9.23
N GLU A 12 7.15 -19.71 10.22
CA GLU A 12 8.03 -19.70 11.38
C GLU A 12 8.84 -21.00 11.45
N GLU A 13 9.75 -21.10 12.41
CA GLU A 13 10.57 -22.29 12.61
C GLU A 13 9.70 -23.54 12.88
N GLU A 14 8.61 -23.38 13.63
CA GLU A 14 7.63 -24.43 13.91
C GLU A 14 6.93 -24.90 12.62
N SER A 15 6.48 -23.96 11.77
CA SER A 15 5.86 -24.28 10.47
C SER A 15 6.75 -25.17 9.59
N ILE A 16 8.07 -24.97 9.64
CA ILE A 16 9.03 -25.79 8.88
C ILE A 16 9.16 -27.18 9.46
N ARG A 17 9.30 -27.29 10.80
CA ARG A 17 9.48 -28.57 11.49
C ARG A 17 8.26 -29.47 11.35
N ASP A 18 7.06 -28.90 11.44
CA ASP A 18 5.81 -29.67 11.42
C ASP A 18 5.39 -30.07 10.00
N ASN A 19 5.82 -29.34 8.97
CA ASN A 19 5.39 -29.55 7.57
C ASN A 19 6.54 -29.98 6.63
N PHE A 20 7.63 -30.54 7.16
CA PHE A 20 8.84 -30.85 6.38
C PHE A 20 8.57 -31.73 5.15
N VAL A 21 7.62 -32.66 5.23
CA VAL A 21 7.24 -33.54 4.09
C VAL A 21 6.73 -32.73 2.90
N ILE A 22 5.74 -31.85 3.14
CA ILE A 22 5.17 -30.98 2.11
C ILE A 22 6.23 -30.00 1.59
N ILE A 23 7.12 -29.51 2.46
CA ILE A 23 8.19 -28.61 2.04
C ILE A 23 9.15 -29.31 1.09
N TYR A 24 9.51 -30.58 1.33
CA TYR A 24 10.33 -31.35 0.40
C TYR A 24 9.64 -31.56 -0.95
N GLU A 25 8.35 -31.92 -0.96
CA GLU A 25 7.57 -32.04 -2.20
C GLU A 25 7.49 -30.72 -2.96
N LEU A 26 7.26 -29.61 -2.26
CA LEU A 26 7.25 -28.28 -2.87
C LEU A 26 8.61 -27.91 -3.45
N LEU A 27 9.71 -28.20 -2.76
CA LEU A 27 11.04 -27.86 -3.26
C LEU A 27 11.40 -28.66 -4.51
N ASP A 28 11.07 -29.95 -4.53
CA ASP A 28 11.28 -30.85 -5.68
C ASP A 28 10.48 -30.39 -6.90
N GLU A 29 9.21 -30.03 -6.70
CA GLU A 29 8.34 -29.59 -7.79
C GLU A 29 8.63 -28.15 -8.26
N MET A 30 9.04 -27.26 -7.35
CA MET A 30 9.33 -25.87 -7.68
C MET A 30 10.65 -25.70 -8.41
N MET A 31 11.61 -26.60 -8.21
CA MET A 31 12.96 -26.47 -8.76
C MET A 31 13.57 -27.82 -9.10
N ASP A 32 13.84 -28.02 -10.38
CA ASP A 32 14.60 -29.16 -10.87
C ASP A 32 15.98 -28.69 -11.37
N PHE A 33 17.05 -29.32 -10.87
CA PHE A 33 18.43 -29.05 -11.24
C PHE A 33 18.84 -27.56 -11.21
N GLY A 34 18.29 -26.79 -10.26
CA GLY A 34 18.54 -25.34 -10.13
C GLY A 34 17.72 -24.45 -11.06
N TYR A 35 16.85 -25.03 -11.90
CA TYR A 35 15.92 -24.31 -12.76
C TYR A 35 14.53 -24.28 -12.13
N PRO A 36 13.96 -23.08 -11.86
CA PRO A 36 12.59 -22.98 -11.40
C PRO A 36 11.61 -23.56 -12.43
N GLN A 37 10.71 -24.42 -11.97
CA GLN A 37 9.67 -25.06 -12.80
C GLN A 37 8.32 -24.39 -12.53
N THR A 38 7.53 -24.94 -11.60
CA THR A 38 6.20 -24.44 -11.27
C THR A 38 6.24 -23.70 -9.93
N THR A 39 5.94 -22.40 -9.94
CA THR A 39 5.96 -21.56 -8.71
C THR A 39 4.60 -20.99 -8.33
N GLU A 40 3.55 -21.38 -9.07
CA GLU A 40 2.17 -20.96 -8.83
C GLU A 40 1.54 -21.81 -7.72
N SER A 41 1.51 -21.27 -6.50
CA SER A 41 0.98 -21.89 -5.29
C SER A 41 -0.41 -22.52 -5.48
N LYS A 42 -1.36 -21.79 -6.09
CA LYS A 42 -2.74 -22.26 -6.30
C LYS A 42 -2.82 -23.47 -7.22
N ILE A 43 -1.87 -23.60 -8.15
CA ILE A 43 -1.79 -24.77 -9.04
C ILE A 43 -1.10 -25.93 -8.33
N LEU A 44 -0.01 -25.64 -7.60
CA LEU A 44 0.66 -26.64 -6.77
C LEU A 44 -0.32 -27.27 -5.77
N GLN A 45 -1.24 -26.48 -5.19
CA GLN A 45 -2.23 -26.95 -4.20
C GLN A 45 -3.23 -27.97 -4.76
N GLU A 46 -3.36 -28.10 -6.08
CA GLU A 46 -4.25 -29.11 -6.68
C GLU A 46 -3.70 -30.53 -6.60
N TYR A 47 -2.37 -30.69 -6.49
CA TYR A 47 -1.73 -32.01 -6.47
C TYR A 47 -0.70 -32.23 -5.36
N ILE A 48 -0.21 -31.16 -4.74
CA ILE A 48 0.59 -31.18 -3.50
C ILE A 48 -0.35 -30.75 -2.37
N THR A 49 -0.95 -31.73 -1.69
CA THR A 49 -2.01 -31.49 -0.69
C THR A 49 -1.51 -31.76 0.73
N GLN A 50 -1.98 -30.98 1.70
CA GLN A 50 -1.63 -31.17 3.12
C GLN A 50 -2.36 -32.37 3.77
N GLU A 51 -3.47 -32.81 3.17
CA GLU A 51 -4.29 -33.89 3.70
C GLU A 51 -3.83 -35.25 3.14
N SER A 52 -3.41 -36.15 4.03
CA SER A 52 -3.04 -37.52 3.70
C SER A 52 -4.28 -38.40 3.51
N HIS A 53 -5.00 -38.21 2.41
CA HIS A 53 -5.94 -39.22 1.96
C HIS A 53 -5.17 -40.39 1.33
N LYS A 54 -5.45 -41.61 1.79
CA LYS A 54 -5.02 -42.85 1.12
C LYS A 54 -5.68 -42.87 -0.27
N LEU A 55 -5.02 -42.31 -1.27
CA LEU A 55 -5.60 -42.14 -2.60
C LEU A 55 -5.44 -43.43 -3.40
N GLU A 56 -6.57 -44.07 -3.73
CA GLU A 56 -6.66 -45.18 -4.70
C GLU A 56 -6.43 -44.71 -6.15
N ILE A 57 -6.26 -43.40 -6.37
CA ILE A 57 -6.14 -42.77 -7.69
C ILE A 57 -4.86 -41.94 -7.73
N GLN A 58 -3.99 -42.26 -8.69
CA GLN A 58 -2.77 -41.51 -8.97
C GLN A 58 -3.12 -40.07 -9.34
N VAL A 59 -2.74 -39.10 -8.52
CA VAL A 59 -2.99 -37.67 -8.78
C VAL A 59 -2.18 -37.28 -10.02
N ARG A 60 -2.88 -36.98 -11.12
CA ARG A 60 -2.24 -36.51 -12.36
C ARG A 60 -2.03 -35.00 -12.23
N PRO A 61 -0.87 -34.46 -12.66
CA PRO A 61 -0.66 -33.03 -12.68
C PRO A 61 -1.76 -32.32 -13.49
N PRO A 62 -2.26 -31.17 -13.01
CA PRO A 62 -3.22 -30.36 -13.75
C PRO A 62 -2.66 -29.98 -15.12
N MET A 63 -3.53 -29.93 -16.14
CA MET A 63 -3.11 -29.50 -17.48
C MET A 63 -2.51 -28.09 -17.49
N ALA A 64 -2.90 -27.23 -16.53
CA ALA A 64 -2.36 -25.89 -16.34
C ALA A 64 -0.83 -25.87 -16.23
N VAL A 65 -0.20 -26.90 -15.64
CA VAL A 65 1.26 -27.00 -15.50
C VAL A 65 1.96 -27.00 -16.86
N THR A 66 1.32 -27.56 -17.89
CA THR A 66 1.89 -27.69 -19.25
C THR A 66 1.31 -26.70 -20.27
N ASN A 67 0.28 -25.94 -19.89
CA ASN A 67 -0.44 -25.07 -20.80
C ASN A 67 0.18 -23.67 -20.85
N ALA A 68 -0.07 -22.93 -21.93
CA ALA A 68 0.38 -21.54 -22.06
C ALA A 68 -0.25 -20.60 -21.00
N VAL A 69 -1.35 -21.03 -20.38
CA VAL A 69 -1.97 -20.38 -19.22
C VAL A 69 -1.72 -21.26 -18.00
N SER A 70 -0.67 -20.93 -17.25
CA SER A 70 -0.20 -21.71 -16.11
C SER A 70 -0.72 -21.23 -14.75
N TRP A 71 -1.54 -20.19 -14.71
CA TRP A 71 -2.02 -19.55 -13.47
C TRP A 71 -3.54 -19.67 -13.25
N ARG A 72 -4.24 -20.41 -14.12
CA ARG A 72 -5.69 -20.61 -14.01
C ARG A 72 -6.11 -21.97 -14.55
N SER A 73 -6.76 -22.76 -13.70
CA SER A 73 -7.30 -24.07 -14.05
C SER A 73 -8.64 -23.98 -14.78
N GLU A 74 -8.90 -24.95 -15.65
CA GLU A 74 -10.18 -25.06 -16.34
C GLU A 74 -11.28 -25.60 -15.41
N GLY A 75 -12.55 -25.33 -15.72
CA GLY A 75 -13.69 -25.91 -14.98
C GLY A 75 -14.11 -25.17 -13.70
N ILE A 76 -13.44 -24.07 -13.33
CA ILE A 76 -13.82 -23.21 -12.21
C ILE A 76 -15.28 -22.74 -12.40
N ARG A 77 -16.11 -22.85 -11.35
CA ARG A 77 -17.52 -22.44 -11.39
C ARG A 77 -17.91 -21.71 -10.11
N TYR A 78 -18.53 -20.56 -10.28
CA TYR A 78 -19.12 -19.77 -9.22
C TYR A 78 -20.61 -19.62 -9.42
N ARG A 79 -21.37 -19.62 -8.31
CA ARG A 79 -22.82 -19.31 -8.34
C ARG A 79 -23.08 -17.87 -8.77
N LYS A 80 -22.18 -16.96 -8.40
CA LYS A 80 -22.20 -15.54 -8.75
C LYS A 80 -20.84 -15.16 -9.30
N ASN A 81 -20.83 -14.55 -10.48
CA ASN A 81 -19.60 -14.12 -11.12
C ASN A 81 -19.32 -12.65 -10.75
N GLU A 82 -18.31 -12.42 -9.92
CA GLU A 82 -17.99 -11.10 -9.36
C GLU A 82 -16.49 -10.84 -9.48
N VAL A 83 -16.13 -9.57 -9.71
CA VAL A 83 -14.74 -9.12 -9.75
C VAL A 83 -14.61 -7.88 -8.90
N PHE A 84 -13.67 -7.87 -7.97
CA PHE A 84 -13.36 -6.71 -7.15
C PHE A 84 -11.99 -6.16 -7.53
N LEU A 85 -11.90 -4.85 -7.70
CA LEU A 85 -10.69 -4.12 -8.06
C LEU A 85 -10.38 -3.11 -6.96
N ASP A 86 -9.23 -3.29 -6.33
CA ASP A 86 -8.69 -2.39 -5.33
C ASP A 86 -7.52 -1.63 -5.96
N VAL A 87 -7.74 -0.35 -6.24
CA VAL A 87 -6.68 0.56 -6.69
C VAL A 87 -6.09 1.23 -5.45
N VAL A 88 -4.93 0.77 -5.03
CA VAL A 88 -4.26 1.21 -3.80
C VAL A 88 -3.05 2.06 -4.16
N GLU A 89 -3.03 3.32 -3.71
CA GLU A 89 -1.91 4.24 -3.88
C GLU A 89 -1.20 4.47 -2.56
N SER A 90 0.08 4.09 -2.50
CA SER A 90 0.97 4.36 -1.39
C SER A 90 1.80 5.59 -1.70
N VAL A 91 1.66 6.63 -0.89
CA VAL A 91 2.34 7.91 -1.10
C VAL A 91 3.64 7.94 -0.29
N ASN A 92 4.78 7.97 -0.98
CA ASN A 92 6.07 8.27 -0.40
C ASN A 92 6.34 9.77 -0.51
N LEU A 93 6.67 10.40 0.60
CA LEU A 93 6.84 11.83 0.68
C LEU A 93 7.89 12.18 1.74
N LEU A 94 8.91 12.94 1.33
CA LEU A 94 9.93 13.49 2.22
C LEU A 94 9.90 15.01 2.13
N VAL A 95 9.64 15.65 3.26
CA VAL A 95 9.68 17.10 3.40
C VAL A 95 10.90 17.52 4.20
N ASN A 96 11.64 18.52 3.71
CA ASN A 96 12.78 19.06 4.45
C ASN A 96 12.33 20.01 5.57
N ALA A 97 13.27 20.42 6.42
CA ALA A 97 12.98 21.32 7.55
C ALA A 97 12.38 22.66 7.10
N ASN A 98 12.72 23.15 5.90
CA ASN A 98 12.18 24.41 5.36
C ASN A 98 10.74 24.27 4.84
N GLY A 99 10.18 23.07 4.90
CA GLY A 99 8.83 22.75 4.43
C GLY A 99 8.71 22.46 2.94
N ASN A 100 9.83 22.32 2.22
CA ASN A 100 9.84 21.96 0.81
C ASN A 100 9.79 20.45 0.63
N VAL A 101 8.98 19.99 -0.33
CA VAL A 101 8.90 18.58 -0.72
C VAL A 101 10.17 18.21 -1.51
N VAL A 102 10.99 17.32 -0.95
CA VAL A 102 12.24 16.85 -1.56
C VAL A 102 12.01 15.61 -2.40
N ARG A 103 11.21 14.67 -1.89
CA ARG A 103 10.81 13.45 -2.60
C ARG A 103 9.30 13.31 -2.54
N SER A 104 8.69 12.95 -3.66
CA SER A 104 7.26 12.74 -3.78
C SER A 104 7.02 11.70 -4.86
N GLU A 105 6.64 10.50 -4.44
CA GLU A 105 6.47 9.35 -5.31
C GLU A 105 5.20 8.62 -4.92
N ILE A 106 4.42 8.22 -5.92
CA ILE A 106 3.20 7.45 -5.72
C ILE A 106 3.46 6.06 -6.27
N LEU A 107 3.42 5.06 -5.38
CA LEU A 107 3.47 3.66 -5.72
C LEU A 107 2.06 3.12 -5.71
N GLY A 108 1.51 2.86 -6.88
CA GLY A 108 0.19 2.31 -7.04
C GLY A 108 0.20 0.81 -7.32
N ALA A 109 -0.78 0.10 -6.81
CA ALA A 109 -1.03 -1.31 -7.10
C ALA A 109 -2.52 -1.50 -7.41
N VAL A 110 -2.80 -2.28 -8.46
CA VAL A 110 -4.16 -2.72 -8.79
C VAL A 110 -4.28 -4.17 -8.36
N LYS A 111 -4.92 -4.39 -7.22
CA LYS A 111 -5.21 -5.71 -6.68
C LYS A 111 -6.58 -6.16 -7.14
N MET A 112 -6.71 -7.41 -7.53
CA MET A 112 -7.94 -7.99 -8.02
C MET A 112 -8.36 -9.18 -7.14
N LYS A 113 -9.67 -9.32 -6.95
CA LYS A 113 -10.28 -10.55 -6.44
C LYS A 113 -11.29 -11.04 -7.47
N CYS A 114 -10.95 -12.14 -8.12
CA CYS A 114 -11.73 -12.70 -9.23
C CYS A 114 -12.48 -13.94 -8.78
N TYR A 115 -13.81 -13.88 -8.80
CA TYR A 115 -14.70 -15.01 -8.62
C TYR A 115 -15.45 -15.22 -9.93
N LEU A 116 -14.77 -15.81 -10.92
CA LEU A 116 -15.28 -15.95 -12.28
C LEU A 116 -15.28 -17.42 -12.70
N SER A 117 -16.31 -17.83 -13.42
CA SER A 117 -16.43 -19.19 -13.94
C SER A 117 -15.68 -19.33 -15.28
N GLY A 118 -15.13 -20.50 -15.56
CA GLY A 118 -14.47 -20.78 -16.85
C GLY A 118 -13.12 -20.08 -17.00
N MET A 119 -12.81 -19.66 -18.23
CA MET A 119 -11.52 -19.09 -18.66
C MET A 119 -11.72 -17.71 -19.31
N PRO A 120 -12.12 -16.70 -18.51
CA PRO A 120 -12.57 -15.43 -19.06
C PRO A 120 -11.40 -14.58 -19.52
N GLU A 121 -11.52 -13.94 -20.68
CA GLU A 121 -10.59 -12.89 -21.12
C GLU A 121 -11.08 -11.53 -20.65
N LEU A 122 -10.30 -10.91 -19.77
CA LEU A 122 -10.55 -9.57 -19.23
C LEU A 122 -9.78 -8.52 -20.02
N ARG A 123 -10.40 -7.34 -20.17
CA ARG A 123 -9.78 -6.13 -20.71
C ARG A 123 -10.04 -4.95 -19.78
N LEU A 124 -8.97 -4.43 -19.19
CA LEU A 124 -8.99 -3.28 -18.29
C LEU A 124 -8.58 -2.02 -19.07
N GLY A 125 -9.41 -0.98 -19.00
CA GLY A 125 -9.12 0.34 -19.54
C GLY A 125 -8.89 1.36 -18.44
N LEU A 126 -7.73 2.01 -18.44
CA LEU A 126 -7.38 3.10 -17.52
C LEU A 126 -7.37 4.45 -18.25
N ASN A 127 -7.30 5.56 -17.51
CA ASN A 127 -7.11 6.91 -18.05
C ASN A 127 -5.63 7.25 -18.33
N ASP A 128 -4.93 6.33 -19.00
CA ASP A 128 -3.52 6.49 -19.40
C ASP A 128 -3.36 7.58 -20.47
N LYS A 129 -2.47 8.55 -20.21
CA LYS A 129 -2.15 9.67 -21.10
C LYS A 129 -1.66 9.19 -22.47
N VAL A 130 -0.81 8.17 -22.51
CA VAL A 130 -0.24 7.64 -23.77
C VAL A 130 -1.35 7.08 -24.67
N MET A 131 -2.34 6.40 -24.09
CA MET A 131 -3.50 5.88 -24.82
C MET A 131 -4.38 7.00 -25.40
N PHE A 132 -4.53 8.11 -24.68
CA PHE A 132 -5.31 9.25 -25.18
C PHE A 132 -4.60 10.00 -26.31
N GLU A 133 -3.28 10.12 -26.23
CA GLU A 133 -2.47 10.73 -27.27
C GLU A 133 -2.50 9.92 -28.58
N SER A 134 -2.37 8.59 -28.51
CA SER A 134 -2.42 7.71 -29.68
C SER A 134 -3.80 7.66 -30.35
N THR A 135 -4.89 7.78 -29.58
CA THR A 135 -6.26 7.73 -30.11
C THR A 135 -6.76 9.10 -30.62
N GLY A 136 -5.91 10.15 -30.59
CA GLY A 136 -6.26 11.49 -31.10
C GLY A 136 -7.34 12.22 -30.28
N ARG A 137 -7.69 11.73 -29.09
CA ARG A 137 -8.76 12.29 -28.23
C ARG A 137 -8.26 13.44 -27.34
N LYS A 138 -7.45 14.35 -27.88
CA LYS A 138 -6.92 15.51 -27.13
C LYS A 138 -8.01 16.49 -26.66
N TYR A 139 -9.22 16.43 -27.23
CA TYR A 139 -10.26 17.43 -27.05
C TYR A 139 -11.55 16.97 -26.34
N SER A 140 -11.70 15.68 -25.99
CA SER A 140 -12.99 15.17 -25.47
C SER A 140 -12.99 14.69 -24.01
N PHE A 141 -11.88 14.80 -23.29
CA PHE A 141 -11.81 14.36 -21.90
C PHE A 141 -11.49 15.53 -20.97
N SER A 142 -12.46 15.92 -20.14
CA SER A 142 -12.28 16.89 -19.05
C SER A 142 -11.51 16.31 -17.85
N GLY A 143 -11.13 15.03 -17.89
CA GLY A 143 -10.38 14.36 -16.82
C GLY A 143 -8.86 14.45 -17.02
N LYS A 144 -8.12 14.54 -15.91
CA LYS A 144 -6.66 14.53 -15.91
C LYS A 144 -6.17 13.16 -16.38
N ALA A 145 -5.49 13.11 -17.53
CA ALA A 145 -4.82 11.90 -17.98
C ALA A 145 -3.55 11.68 -17.16
N ILE A 146 -3.15 10.41 -16.99
CA ILE A 146 -2.05 10.05 -16.09
C ILE A 146 -0.88 9.55 -16.87
N GLU A 147 0.28 10.07 -16.52
CA GLU A 147 1.56 9.65 -17.04
C GLU A 147 2.20 8.74 -16.00
N MET A 148 2.22 7.44 -16.30
CA MET A 148 2.88 6.43 -15.48
C MET A 148 4.34 6.34 -15.94
N GLU A 149 5.28 6.47 -15.01
CA GLU A 149 6.71 6.42 -15.32
C GLU A 149 7.18 4.97 -15.52
N ASP A 150 6.72 4.07 -14.67
CA ASP A 150 6.97 2.64 -14.76
C ASP A 150 5.69 1.85 -14.47
N THR A 151 5.52 0.73 -15.17
CA THR A 151 4.39 -0.18 -15.00
C THR A 151 4.89 -1.62 -15.07
N LYS A 152 4.64 -2.39 -14.02
CA LYS A 152 4.88 -3.82 -13.98
C LYS A 152 3.55 -4.56 -13.99
N PHE A 153 3.48 -5.64 -14.74
CA PHE A 153 2.27 -6.43 -14.89
C PHE A 153 2.49 -7.84 -14.37
N HIS A 154 1.40 -8.45 -13.92
CA HIS A 154 1.34 -9.87 -13.69
C HIS A 154 1.56 -10.64 -15.00
N GLN A 155 2.11 -11.86 -14.92
CA GLN A 155 2.37 -12.71 -16.09
C GLN A 155 1.13 -13.01 -16.94
N CYS A 156 -0.06 -12.83 -16.36
CA CYS A 156 -1.32 -13.04 -17.08
C CYS A 156 -1.62 -11.97 -18.14
N VAL A 157 -0.90 -10.84 -18.12
CA VAL A 157 -1.11 -9.73 -19.05
C VAL A 157 -0.35 -9.95 -20.35
N ARG A 158 -1.06 -9.81 -21.47
CA ARG A 158 -0.47 -9.88 -22.81
C ARG A 158 0.27 -8.59 -23.13
N LEU A 159 1.57 -8.54 -22.80
CA LEU A 159 2.42 -7.36 -22.99
C LEU A 159 2.43 -6.86 -24.45
N SER A 160 2.40 -7.76 -25.43
CA SER A 160 2.33 -7.40 -26.86
C SER A 160 1.10 -6.58 -27.23
N ARG A 161 -0.05 -6.81 -26.58
CA ARG A 161 -1.25 -5.97 -26.80
C ARG A 161 -1.09 -4.61 -26.13
N PHE A 162 -0.58 -4.60 -24.90
CA PHE A 162 -0.34 -3.37 -24.16
C PHE A 162 0.64 -2.43 -24.88
N GLU A 163 1.70 -2.95 -25.49
CA GLU A 163 2.67 -2.15 -26.25
C GLU A 163 2.05 -1.49 -27.50
N ASN A 164 1.12 -2.18 -28.16
CA ASN A 164 0.48 -1.72 -29.39
C ASN A 164 -0.63 -0.68 -29.16
N ASP A 165 -1.59 -0.97 -28.28
CA ASP A 165 -2.81 -0.16 -28.13
C ASP A 165 -3.07 0.30 -26.68
N ARG A 166 -2.13 0.03 -25.76
CA ARG A 166 -2.23 0.33 -24.32
C ARG A 166 -3.42 -0.36 -23.63
N THR A 167 -3.96 -1.44 -24.23
CA THR A 167 -5.02 -2.25 -23.62
C THR A 167 -4.43 -3.34 -22.72
N ILE A 168 -4.84 -3.35 -21.46
CA ILE A 168 -4.45 -4.40 -20.51
C ILE A 168 -5.41 -5.59 -20.71
N SER A 169 -4.95 -6.60 -21.45
CA SER A 169 -5.71 -7.81 -21.79
C SER A 169 -5.09 -9.04 -21.11
N PHE A 170 -5.89 -9.81 -20.37
CA PHE A 170 -5.41 -10.91 -19.54
C PHE A 170 -6.49 -11.96 -19.25
N ILE A 171 -6.07 -13.16 -18.86
CA ILE A 171 -6.93 -14.17 -18.23
C ILE A 171 -6.58 -14.18 -16.74
N PRO A 172 -7.46 -13.78 -15.81
CA PRO A 172 -7.08 -13.60 -14.41
C PRO A 172 -6.86 -14.94 -13.69
N PRO A 173 -5.82 -15.05 -12.84
CA PRO A 173 -5.80 -16.07 -11.79
C PRO A 173 -7.10 -16.05 -10.97
N ASP A 174 -7.46 -17.18 -10.40
CA ASP A 174 -8.65 -17.26 -9.56
C ASP A 174 -8.39 -16.72 -8.15
N GLY A 175 -9.36 -16.04 -7.53
CA GLY A 175 -9.21 -15.43 -6.21
C GLY A 175 -8.39 -14.13 -6.22
N GLU A 176 -7.61 -13.89 -5.15
CA GLU A 176 -6.84 -12.67 -4.97
C GLU A 176 -5.47 -12.72 -5.66
N PHE A 177 -5.11 -11.66 -6.39
CA PHE A 177 -3.78 -11.45 -6.98
C PHE A 177 -3.54 -9.96 -7.29
N GLU A 178 -2.28 -9.57 -7.48
CA GLU A 178 -1.93 -8.23 -7.95
C GLU A 178 -1.81 -8.23 -9.48
N LEU A 179 -2.65 -7.45 -10.18
CA LEU A 179 -2.65 -7.38 -11.64
C LEU A 179 -1.49 -6.54 -12.17
N MET A 180 -1.26 -5.37 -11.55
CA MET A 180 -0.22 -4.45 -11.96
C MET A 180 0.21 -3.56 -10.81
N SER A 181 1.48 -3.15 -10.85
CA SER A 181 2.02 -2.07 -10.04
C SER A 181 2.48 -0.93 -10.95
N TYR A 182 2.28 0.31 -10.55
CA TYR A 182 2.70 1.48 -11.31
C TYR A 182 3.37 2.51 -10.41
N ARG A 183 4.25 3.30 -11.00
CA ARG A 183 5.01 4.34 -10.32
C ARG A 183 4.78 5.68 -10.99
N ILE A 184 4.46 6.69 -10.19
CA ILE A 184 4.25 8.06 -10.67
C ILE A 184 5.11 8.99 -9.81
N ASN A 185 6.07 9.64 -10.47
CA ASN A 185 6.87 10.69 -9.86
C ASN A 185 6.21 12.04 -10.18
N THR A 186 5.39 12.53 -9.26
CA THR A 186 4.74 13.83 -9.36
C THR A 186 4.85 14.52 -8.02
N GLN A 187 5.23 15.79 -8.04
CA GLN A 187 5.23 16.63 -6.85
C GLN A 187 3.79 16.88 -6.40
N VAL A 188 3.37 16.18 -5.35
CA VAL A 188 2.07 16.37 -4.73
C VAL A 188 2.22 17.10 -3.41
N LYS A 189 1.22 17.92 -3.08
CA LYS A 189 1.15 18.52 -1.76
C LYS A 189 0.92 17.41 -0.72
N PRO A 190 1.56 17.48 0.45
CA PRO A 190 1.37 16.48 1.50
C PRO A 190 -0.10 16.38 1.90
N LEU A 191 -0.71 15.20 1.75
CA LEU A 191 -2.11 14.99 2.15
C LEU A 191 -2.36 15.30 3.64
N ILE A 192 -1.43 14.93 4.51
CA ILE A 192 -1.44 15.29 5.91
C ILE A 192 -0.13 15.99 6.22
N TRP A 193 -0.23 17.26 6.57
CA TRP A 193 0.89 18.06 7.02
C TRP A 193 0.95 18.02 8.55
N ALA A 194 2.07 17.59 9.12
CA ALA A 194 2.33 17.71 10.54
C ALA A 194 3.55 18.61 10.78
N GLU A 195 3.38 19.59 11.66
CA GLU A 195 4.43 20.50 12.08
C GLU A 195 4.55 20.40 13.60
N ALA A 196 5.75 20.20 14.11
CA ALA A 196 6.03 20.20 15.54
C ALA A 196 6.97 21.35 15.89
N MET A 197 6.47 22.26 16.72
CA MET A 197 7.29 23.27 17.36
C MET A 197 7.81 22.69 18.68
N VAL A 198 9.13 22.77 18.89
CA VAL A 198 9.81 22.20 20.05
C VAL A 198 10.39 23.34 20.89
N GLU A 199 9.94 23.47 22.12
CA GLU A 199 10.45 24.42 23.11
C GLU A 199 11.25 23.67 24.17
N LEU A 200 12.56 23.89 24.16
CA LEU A 200 13.49 23.27 25.11
C LEU A 200 13.73 24.22 26.28
N HIS A 201 13.29 23.81 27.47
CA HIS A 201 13.69 24.45 28.73
C HIS A 201 14.89 23.70 29.29
N SER A 202 16.06 24.33 29.21
CA SER A 202 17.35 23.78 29.67
C SER A 202 17.23 23.10 31.03
N ASN A 203 17.63 21.83 31.10
CA ASN A 203 17.73 21.00 32.30
C ASN A 203 16.43 20.83 33.10
N SER A 204 15.27 20.97 32.45
CA SER A 204 13.98 20.79 33.13
C SER A 204 12.98 20.01 32.29
N ARG A 205 12.65 20.50 31.09
CA ARG A 205 11.56 19.95 30.30
C ARG A 205 11.65 20.32 28.84
N VAL A 206 10.98 19.52 28.02
CA VAL A 206 10.72 19.84 26.61
C VAL A 206 9.22 19.88 26.38
N GLU A 207 8.76 20.92 25.69
CA GLU A 207 7.37 21.09 25.29
C GLU A 207 7.26 20.97 23.76
N TYR A 208 6.30 20.19 23.31
CA TYR A 208 5.96 20.00 21.90
C TYR A 208 4.59 20.59 21.64
N MET A 209 4.49 21.48 20.65
CA MET A 209 3.23 21.90 20.08
C MET A 209 3.14 21.38 18.66
N VAL A 210 2.25 20.41 18.43
CA VAL A 210 2.11 19.73 17.15
C VAL A 210 0.80 20.13 16.50
N LYS A 211 0.91 20.65 15.27
CA LYS A 211 -0.21 21.00 14.40
C LYS A 211 -0.31 19.99 13.28
N ALA A 212 -1.46 19.31 13.18
CA ALA A 212 -1.77 18.44 12.06
C ALA A 212 -2.85 19.08 11.18
N LYS A 213 -2.59 19.18 9.88
CA LYS A 213 -3.47 19.79 8.89
C LYS A 213 -3.71 18.83 7.73
N ALA A 214 -4.98 18.52 7.48
CA ALA A 214 -5.40 17.70 6.34
C ALA A 214 -5.52 18.56 5.07
N GLN A 215 -4.66 18.35 4.08
CA GLN A 215 -4.62 19.09 2.81
C GLN A 215 -5.28 18.33 1.64
N PHE A 216 -6.30 17.53 1.91
CA PHE A 216 -7.13 16.86 0.89
C PHE A 216 -8.57 17.38 0.89
N LYS A 217 -9.37 16.88 -0.06
CA LYS A 217 -10.75 17.34 -0.30
C LYS A 217 -11.60 17.20 0.97
N ARG A 218 -12.39 18.24 1.29
CA ARG A 218 -13.26 18.28 2.49
C ARG A 218 -14.26 17.14 2.62
N ARG A 219 -14.69 16.56 1.50
CA ARG A 219 -15.61 15.41 1.44
C ARG A 219 -14.95 14.07 1.78
N SER A 220 -13.62 14.02 1.75
CA SER A 220 -12.84 12.83 2.09
C SER A 220 -12.42 12.89 3.55
N THR A 221 -12.19 11.72 4.14
CA THR A 221 -11.76 11.57 5.54
C THR A 221 -10.62 10.57 5.56
N ALA A 222 -9.53 10.91 6.27
CA ALA A 222 -8.47 9.95 6.57
C ALA A 222 -8.84 9.16 7.83
N ASN A 223 -8.72 7.85 7.75
CA ASN A 223 -8.95 6.91 8.83
C ASN A 223 -7.62 6.53 9.48
N ASN A 224 -7.69 6.20 10.78
CA ASN A 224 -6.60 5.62 11.55
C ASN A 224 -5.27 6.38 11.37
N VAL A 225 -5.34 7.71 11.47
CA VAL A 225 -4.16 8.56 11.32
C VAL A 225 -3.29 8.42 12.57
N GLU A 226 -2.03 8.06 12.39
CA GLU A 226 -1.04 7.98 13.45
C GLU A 226 0.14 8.89 13.12
N ILE A 227 0.40 9.89 13.97
CA ILE A 227 1.50 10.83 13.80
C ILE A 227 2.55 10.50 14.86
N TYR A 228 3.70 10.01 14.43
CA TYR A 228 4.84 9.67 15.26
C TYR A 228 5.78 10.86 15.31
N VAL A 229 5.91 11.46 16.49
CA VAL A 229 6.79 12.61 16.73
C VAL A 229 7.95 12.15 17.62
N PRO A 230 9.19 12.24 17.13
CA PRO A 230 10.36 11.86 17.92
C PRO A 230 10.56 12.75 19.14
N VAL A 231 11.01 12.12 20.21
CA VAL A 231 11.42 12.76 21.45
C VAL A 231 12.82 12.29 21.86
N PRO A 232 13.54 13.04 22.70
CA PRO A 232 14.80 12.60 23.26
C PRO A 232 14.68 11.22 23.94
N ASP A 233 15.74 10.42 23.83
CA ASP A 233 15.81 9.07 24.41
C ASP A 233 15.74 9.10 25.95
N ASP A 234 16.14 10.22 26.55
CA ASP A 234 16.16 10.47 27.98
C ASP A 234 14.90 11.20 28.49
N ALA A 235 13.90 11.42 27.62
CA ALA A 235 12.66 12.08 27.98
C ALA A 235 11.82 11.21 28.94
N ASP A 236 11.33 11.83 30.03
CA ASP A 236 10.49 11.16 31.02
C ASP A 236 9.16 11.90 31.26
N SER A 237 8.36 11.37 32.19
CA SER A 237 7.19 12.06 32.74
C SER A 237 6.23 12.67 31.70
N PRO A 238 5.76 11.89 30.70
CA PRO A 238 4.96 12.40 29.60
C PRO A 238 3.62 12.99 30.08
N ARG A 239 3.30 14.19 29.61
CA ARG A 239 2.00 14.84 29.81
C ARG A 239 1.44 15.29 28.47
N PHE A 240 0.23 14.84 28.14
CA PHE A 240 -0.40 15.12 26.85
C PHE A 240 -1.70 15.91 27.01
N ARG A 241 -1.93 16.84 26.10
CA ARG A 241 -3.21 17.54 25.89
C ARG A 241 -3.48 17.61 24.39
N ALA A 242 -4.40 16.78 23.90
CA ALA A 242 -4.81 16.79 22.50
C ALA A 242 -6.23 17.34 22.38
N SER A 243 -6.50 18.14 21.33
CA SER A 243 -7.86 18.59 21.05
C SER A 243 -8.76 17.45 20.52
N VAL A 244 -8.16 16.48 19.84
CA VAL A 244 -8.83 15.31 19.25
C VAL A 244 -7.91 14.10 19.33
N GLY A 245 -8.48 12.91 19.50
CA GLY A 245 -7.74 11.66 19.47
C GLY A 245 -7.04 11.35 20.79
N THR A 246 -6.19 10.32 20.78
CA THR A 246 -5.41 9.89 21.94
C THR A 246 -3.92 10.00 21.65
N VAL A 247 -3.11 10.19 22.69
CA VAL A 247 -1.64 10.26 22.57
C VAL A 247 -1.03 9.25 23.50
N HIS A 248 -0.06 8.49 23.00
CA HIS A 248 0.67 7.48 23.75
C HIS A 248 2.17 7.69 23.59
N TYR A 249 2.93 7.59 24.68
CA TYR A 249 4.38 7.58 24.62
C TYR A 249 4.86 6.16 24.25
N VAL A 250 5.81 6.05 23.33
CA VAL A 250 6.39 4.79 22.85
C VAL A 250 7.92 4.87 23.01
N PRO A 251 8.45 4.53 24.20
CA PRO A 251 9.88 4.63 24.50
C PRO A 251 10.76 3.81 23.56
N GLU A 252 10.29 2.63 23.13
CA GLU A 252 11.00 1.73 22.21
C GLU A 252 11.34 2.36 20.85
N LYS A 253 10.59 3.40 20.45
CA LYS A 253 10.80 4.15 19.20
C LYS A 253 11.30 5.57 19.45
N SER A 254 11.59 5.92 20.70
CA SER A 254 11.93 7.28 21.13
C SER A 254 10.97 8.33 20.56
N ALA A 255 9.67 8.05 20.63
CA ALA A 255 8.64 8.87 20.01
C ALA A 255 7.33 8.79 20.81
N PHE A 256 6.47 9.80 20.67
CA PHE A 256 5.06 9.65 21.02
C PHE A 256 4.21 9.58 19.76
N VAL A 257 3.06 8.91 19.88
CA VAL A 257 2.14 8.67 18.78
C VAL A 257 0.82 9.36 19.07
N TRP A 258 0.44 10.30 18.21
CA TRP A 258 -0.87 10.91 18.22
C TRP A 258 -1.79 10.17 17.25
N LYS A 259 -2.80 9.49 17.82
CA LYS A 259 -3.77 8.69 17.07
C LYS A 259 -5.09 9.43 16.91
N ILE A 260 -5.49 9.64 15.66
CA ILE A 260 -6.76 10.27 15.27
C ILE A 260 -7.54 9.26 14.43
N LYS A 261 -8.66 8.75 14.99
CA LYS A 261 -9.49 7.73 14.31
C LYS A 261 -10.02 8.22 12.96
N GLN A 262 -10.47 9.47 12.89
CA GLN A 262 -10.99 10.10 11.68
C GLN A 262 -10.56 11.57 11.59
N LEU A 263 -9.85 11.91 10.53
CA LEU A 263 -9.38 13.25 10.21
C LEU A 263 -10.05 13.74 8.93
N GLY A 264 -11.02 14.65 9.05
CA GLY A 264 -11.73 15.21 7.91
C GLY A 264 -10.85 16.15 7.08
N GLY A 265 -11.03 16.12 5.76
CA GLY A 265 -10.25 16.97 4.84
C GLY A 265 -10.43 18.46 5.09
N GLY A 266 -9.34 19.23 5.00
CA GLY A 266 -9.35 20.67 5.25
C GLY A 266 -9.48 21.08 6.72
N ARG A 267 -9.50 20.12 7.66
CA ARG A 267 -9.45 20.40 9.10
C ARG A 267 -8.01 20.47 9.60
N GLU A 268 -7.84 21.18 10.70
CA GLU A 268 -6.60 21.22 11.44
C GLU A 268 -6.87 20.97 12.92
N TYR A 269 -5.95 20.28 13.58
CA TYR A 269 -6.01 19.99 15.00
C TYR A 269 -4.65 20.27 15.64
N LEU A 270 -4.68 20.50 16.96
CA LEU A 270 -3.52 20.84 17.76
C LEU A 270 -3.39 19.84 18.91
N MET A 271 -2.16 19.52 19.24
CA MET A 271 -1.82 18.74 20.42
C MET A 271 -0.59 19.34 21.07
N ARG A 272 -0.58 19.30 22.40
CA ARG A 272 0.54 19.70 23.23
C ARG A 272 1.05 18.49 24.00
N ALA A 273 2.35 18.30 24.02
CA ALA A 273 3.03 17.31 24.85
C ALA A 273 4.11 17.99 25.69
N GLN A 274 4.33 17.50 26.89
CA GLN A 274 5.39 17.95 27.77
C GLN A 274 6.11 16.71 28.31
N PHE A 275 7.43 16.74 28.29
CA PHE A 275 8.29 15.71 28.87
C PHE A 275 9.27 16.35 29.84
N GLY A 276 9.62 15.65 30.91
CA GLY A 276 10.76 16.00 31.74
C GLY A 276 12.06 15.65 31.03
N LEU A 277 13.10 16.43 31.30
CA LEU A 277 14.46 16.13 30.86
C LEU A 277 15.36 15.99 32.09
N PRO A 278 16.32 15.05 32.10
CA PRO A 278 17.30 14.94 33.17
C PRO A 278 18.12 16.21 33.32
N SER A 279 18.58 16.48 34.55
CA SER A 279 19.45 17.61 34.87
C SER A 279 20.91 17.41 34.40
N VAL A 280 21.29 16.18 34.05
CA VAL A 280 22.63 15.81 33.57
C VAL A 280 22.51 15.36 32.12
N ARG A 281 23.23 16.02 31.21
CA ARG A 281 23.25 15.69 29.78
C ARG A 281 24.56 14.99 29.42
N SER A 282 24.48 14.00 28.54
CA SER A 282 25.65 13.45 27.86
C SER A 282 26.11 14.44 26.77
N GLU A 283 27.36 14.91 26.82
CA GLU A 283 27.91 15.90 25.86
C GLU A 283 28.01 15.38 24.42
N ASP A 284 27.94 14.05 24.22
CA ASP A 284 28.15 13.37 22.93
C ASP A 284 26.88 13.13 22.09
N VAL A 285 25.69 13.56 22.54
CA VAL A 285 24.46 13.34 21.77
C VAL A 285 24.36 14.42 20.71
N ILE A 286 24.94 14.16 19.53
CA ILE A 286 24.47 14.78 18.28
C ILE A 286 22.95 14.58 18.30
N GLU A 287 22.18 15.66 18.44
CA GLU A 287 20.72 15.62 18.42
C GLU A 287 20.28 14.99 17.09
N LYS A 288 20.19 13.66 17.05
CA LYS A 288 19.51 12.96 15.98
C LYS A 288 18.08 13.45 16.09
N ARG A 289 17.64 14.16 15.07
CA ARG A 289 16.25 14.60 14.94
C ARG A 289 15.64 13.75 13.85
N PRO A 290 15.10 12.57 14.18
CA PRO A 290 14.36 11.81 13.21
C PRO A 290 13.20 12.68 12.69
N PRO A 291 12.77 12.48 11.43
CA PRO A 291 11.60 13.17 10.93
C PRO A 291 10.34 12.65 11.63
N ILE A 292 9.29 13.48 11.64
CA ILE A 292 7.94 13.04 11.98
C ILE A 292 7.49 12.06 10.92
N THR A 293 6.95 10.91 11.32
CA THR A 293 6.37 9.94 10.37
C THR A 293 4.87 9.88 10.55
N ILE A 294 4.13 9.78 9.45
CA ILE A 294 2.66 9.76 9.48
C ILE A 294 2.15 8.52 8.78
N LYS A 295 1.28 7.79 9.48
CA LYS A 295 0.48 6.71 8.92
C LYS A 295 -0.95 7.17 8.74
N PHE A 296 -1.55 6.83 7.61
CA PHE A 296 -2.95 7.14 7.34
C PHE A 296 -3.48 6.24 6.20
N GLU A 297 -4.81 6.21 6.10
CA GLU A 297 -5.54 5.62 4.99
C GLU A 297 -6.74 6.52 4.63
N ILE A 298 -6.93 6.82 3.35
CA ILE A 298 -8.05 7.62 2.83
C ILE A 298 -8.80 6.76 1.80
N PRO A 299 -9.99 6.26 2.15
CA PRO A 299 -10.81 5.50 1.22
C PRO A 299 -11.48 6.40 0.18
N TYR A 300 -11.82 5.81 -0.96
CA TYR A 300 -12.47 6.45 -2.11
C TYR A 300 -11.72 7.68 -2.65
N PHE A 301 -10.39 7.66 -2.55
CA PHE A 301 -9.51 8.76 -2.96
C PHE A 301 -8.33 8.24 -3.77
N THR A 302 -7.93 9.00 -4.78
CA THR A 302 -6.69 8.82 -5.54
C THR A 302 -5.95 10.13 -5.60
N VAL A 303 -4.63 10.06 -5.46
CA VAL A 303 -3.71 11.20 -5.53
C VAL A 303 -3.32 11.45 -6.98
N SER A 304 -3.02 10.38 -7.72
CA SER A 304 -2.66 10.46 -9.14
C SER A 304 -3.84 10.92 -10.01
N GLY A 305 -5.06 10.64 -9.56
CA GLY A 305 -6.29 10.79 -10.35
C GLY A 305 -6.62 9.56 -11.19
N ILE A 306 -6.03 8.39 -10.90
CA ILE A 306 -6.27 7.15 -11.66
C ILE A 306 -7.72 6.74 -11.61
N GLN A 307 -8.21 6.30 -12.76
CA GLN A 307 -9.60 5.93 -12.97
C GLN A 307 -9.66 4.69 -13.86
N VAL A 308 -10.33 3.67 -13.33
CA VAL A 308 -10.80 2.53 -14.11
C VAL A 308 -11.97 3.00 -14.96
N ARG A 309 -11.75 3.09 -16.28
CA ARG A 309 -12.77 3.53 -17.24
C ARG A 309 -13.75 2.42 -17.57
N TYR A 310 -13.23 1.22 -17.74
CA TYR A 310 -14.04 0.03 -17.99
C TYR A 310 -13.26 -1.23 -17.61
N LEU A 311 -14.00 -2.27 -17.26
CA LEU A 311 -13.51 -3.64 -17.23
C LEU A 311 -14.46 -4.49 -18.09
N LYS A 312 -13.96 -4.98 -19.21
CA LYS A 312 -14.72 -5.86 -20.11
C LYS A 312 -14.37 -7.29 -19.80
N ILE A 313 -15.38 -8.11 -19.53
CA ILE A 313 -15.26 -9.54 -19.26
C ILE A 313 -15.82 -10.28 -20.47
N VAL A 314 -15.03 -11.16 -21.07
CA VAL A 314 -15.44 -11.97 -22.23
C VAL A 314 -15.26 -13.43 -21.88
N GLU A 315 -16.36 -14.19 -21.84
CA GLU A 315 -16.38 -15.63 -21.61
C GLU A 315 -17.27 -16.31 -22.65
N LYS A 316 -16.92 -17.52 -23.09
CA LYS A 316 -17.64 -18.28 -24.12
C LYS A 316 -19.08 -18.58 -23.72
N SER A 317 -19.31 -18.82 -22.42
CA SER A 317 -20.65 -19.07 -21.86
C SER A 317 -21.53 -17.80 -21.82
N GLY A 318 -20.96 -16.61 -22.01
CA GLY A 318 -21.70 -15.36 -22.10
C GLY A 318 -22.38 -14.91 -20.81
N TYR A 319 -21.96 -15.40 -19.63
CA TYR A 319 -22.55 -14.96 -18.37
C TYR A 319 -22.31 -13.46 -18.13
N GLN A 320 -23.20 -12.85 -17.35
CA GLN A 320 -22.99 -11.50 -16.85
C GLN A 320 -22.20 -11.54 -15.53
N ALA A 321 -21.16 -10.73 -15.44
CA ALA A 321 -20.38 -10.55 -14.21
C ALA A 321 -20.51 -9.12 -13.68
N LEU A 322 -20.33 -8.98 -12.36
CA LEU A 322 -20.44 -7.71 -11.65
C LEU A 322 -19.04 -7.20 -11.26
N PRO A 323 -18.52 -6.17 -11.94
CA PRO A 323 -17.26 -5.54 -11.57
C PRO A 323 -17.48 -4.47 -10.49
N TRP A 324 -16.67 -4.52 -9.45
CA TRP A 324 -16.61 -3.54 -8.37
C TRP A 324 -15.24 -2.88 -8.36
N VAL A 325 -15.19 -1.58 -8.09
CA VAL A 325 -13.93 -0.86 -7.93
C VAL A 325 -13.98 0.01 -6.70
N ARG A 326 -12.89 0.00 -5.91
CA ARG A 326 -12.65 0.99 -4.88
C ARG A 326 -11.22 1.53 -5.00
N TYR A 327 -11.07 2.75 -4.52
CA TYR A 327 -9.81 3.47 -4.54
C TYR A 327 -9.38 3.71 -3.11
N ILE A 328 -8.12 3.46 -2.79
CA ILE A 328 -7.57 3.65 -1.45
C ILE A 328 -6.26 4.39 -1.61
N THR A 329 -6.07 5.45 -0.85
CA THR A 329 -4.77 6.12 -0.73
C THR A 329 -4.25 5.92 0.68
N GLN A 330 -3.01 5.48 0.82
CA GLN A 330 -2.37 5.26 2.11
C GLN A 330 -0.97 5.88 2.14
N HIS A 331 -0.39 5.96 3.34
CA HIS A 331 1.03 6.21 3.50
C HIS A 331 1.85 5.09 2.84
N GLY A 332 2.95 5.46 2.19
CA GLY A 332 3.97 4.50 1.76
C GLY A 332 4.99 4.23 2.86
N ASP A 333 6.08 3.58 2.49
CA ASP A 333 7.15 3.19 3.42
C ASP A 333 7.83 4.41 4.04
N ASP A 334 7.91 5.53 3.29
CA ASP A 334 8.53 6.76 3.74
C ASP A 334 7.57 7.95 3.54
N TYR A 335 6.72 8.22 4.53
CA TYR A 335 5.96 9.46 4.65
C TYR A 335 6.49 10.25 5.85
N SER A 336 7.50 11.07 5.60
CA SER A 336 8.30 11.71 6.63
C SER A 336 8.44 13.23 6.44
N LEU A 337 8.29 13.97 7.52
CA LEU A 337 8.40 15.42 7.57
C LEU A 337 9.51 15.81 8.54
N ARG A 338 10.58 16.43 8.04
CA ARG A 338 11.63 16.98 8.89
C ARG A 338 11.12 18.27 9.52
N THR A 339 11.31 18.42 10.82
CA THR A 339 10.87 19.59 11.58
C THR A 339 11.87 20.75 11.43
N CYS A 340 11.37 21.97 11.22
CA CYS A 340 12.16 23.19 11.43
C CYS A 340 12.35 23.46 12.93
N ILE A 341 13.46 24.11 13.27
CA ILE A 341 13.56 24.89 14.51
C ILE A 341 13.70 26.33 14.07
N ASP A 342 12.62 27.10 14.12
CA ASP A 342 12.70 28.55 13.98
C ASP A 342 12.17 29.22 15.24
N LYS A 343 13.08 29.86 15.98
CA LYS A 343 12.77 30.76 17.10
C LYS A 343 11.96 32.00 16.64
N SER A 344 11.84 32.24 15.34
CA SER A 344 11.17 33.39 14.72
C SER A 344 9.68 33.15 14.39
N ASN A 345 9.22 31.90 14.24
CA ASN A 345 7.83 31.60 13.84
C ASN A 345 6.82 31.54 15.01
N ALA A 346 7.29 31.70 16.26
CA ALA A 346 6.48 31.72 17.47
C ALA A 346 5.34 32.76 17.44
N GLN A 347 5.45 33.82 16.64
CA GLN A 347 4.45 34.90 16.59
C GLN A 347 3.14 34.52 15.87
N SER A 348 3.13 33.48 15.03
CA SER A 348 1.90 33.08 14.30
C SER A 348 1.00 32.12 15.09
N PHE A 349 1.54 31.47 16.12
CA PHE A 349 0.81 30.56 17.01
C PHE A 349 0.28 31.23 18.30
N ALA A 350 0.77 32.44 18.62
CA ALA A 350 0.37 33.20 19.81
C ALA A 350 -0.95 33.98 19.64
N ALA A 351 -1.60 33.92 18.47
CA ALA A 351 -2.80 34.68 18.14
C ALA A 351 -4.12 33.88 18.14
N VAL A 352 -4.17 32.71 18.80
CA VAL A 352 -5.42 31.94 19.00
C VAL A 352 -5.65 31.61 20.46
#